data_AF-A0A7E6DMD2-F1
#
_entry.id   AF-A0A7E6DMD2-F1
#
_cell.length_a   1.000
_cell.length_b   1.000
_cell.length_c   1.000
_cell.angle_alpha   90.00
_cell.angle_beta   90.00
_cell.angle_gamma   90.00
#
_symmetry.space_group_name_H-M   'P 1'
#
loop_
_entity.id
_entity.type
_entity.pdbx_description
1 polymer ?
#
loop_
_entity_poly.entity_id
_entity_poly.type
_entity_poly.pdbx_seq_one_letter_code
_entity_poly.pdbx_strand_id
1 'polypeptide(L)'
;MWTGYKIFIFSYLITEIWMEKQYASQREVDPGADFTSNHTILEGCLREGQHYEEGSAIKENCNFCTCSGRQWKCSQHVCLVEPELIEHVNKGDYGWTAQNYSQFWGMTLEEGFKYRLGTLPPSSMLLSMNEMTAPLPAVSDLPEFFVASYKWPGWTHGPLDQKNCAASWAFSTASVAADRIAIQSKGRYTANLSPQNLISCCAKNRHGCNGGSIDRAWWYLRKRGLVSHACYPLFKDQNATSNVCAMASRSDGRGKRHATKPCPNIIEKSNRIYQCSPPYRVSSNETEIMKEIIHNGPVQAIMQVHEDFFHYKSGIYRHVTSTNEESEKYRKLRTHAVKLTGWGTLRGAQGQKEKFWIAANSWGKSWGENGYFRILRGVNESDIEKLIIAAWGHLNSDEP
;
A
#
# COMPACT_ATOMS: atom_id res chain seq x y z
N MET A 1 -25.59 40.33 12.67
CA MET A 1 -26.32 39.43 13.58
C MET A 1 -25.47 38.20 13.80
N TRP A 2 -24.71 38.22 14.89
CA TRP A 2 -24.17 37.03 15.53
C TRP A 2 -25.29 36.28 16.26
N THR A 3 -25.01 35.05 16.68
CA THR A 3 -25.85 34.03 17.38
C THR A 3 -26.59 33.11 16.42
N GLY A 4 -26.45 31.79 16.44
CA GLY A 4 -25.72 30.90 17.33
C GLY A 4 -26.38 29.53 17.22
N TYR A 5 -25.62 28.45 17.01
CA TYR A 5 -26.05 27.10 17.36
C TYR A 5 -24.81 26.27 17.67
N LYS A 6 -24.62 26.04 18.96
CA LYS A 6 -23.64 25.12 19.55
C LYS A 6 -24.44 24.22 20.49
N ILE A 7 -24.11 22.93 20.47
CA ILE A 7 -24.27 21.92 21.52
C ILE A 7 -25.61 21.17 21.58
N PHE A 8 -25.50 19.85 21.38
CA PHE A 8 -25.93 18.71 22.22
C PHE A 8 -25.90 17.49 21.25
N ILE A 9 -25.17 16.40 21.47
CA ILE A 9 -25.29 15.41 22.55
C ILE A 9 -23.96 14.63 22.64
N PHE A 10 -23.46 14.40 23.86
CA PHE A 10 -22.37 13.48 24.20
C PHE A 10 -22.90 12.37 25.13
N SER A 11 -22.25 11.20 25.05
CA SER A 11 -22.10 10.14 26.05
C SER A 11 -23.31 9.37 26.59
N TYR A 12 -23.24 8.04 26.52
CA TYR A 12 -23.65 7.18 27.63
C TYR A 12 -22.62 6.06 27.84
N LEU A 13 -22.16 5.95 29.09
CA LEU A 13 -21.21 4.98 29.63
C LEU A 13 -21.97 4.12 30.66
N ILE A 14 -21.71 2.80 30.63
CA ILE A 14 -21.59 1.81 31.72
C ILE A 14 -22.33 2.07 33.06
N THR A 15 -23.18 1.10 33.45
CA THR A 15 -23.31 0.31 34.73
C THR A 15 -24.78 -0.17 34.79
N GLU A 16 -25.14 -1.42 35.08
CA GLU A 16 -25.01 -2.12 36.37
C GLU A 16 -25.14 -3.65 36.26
N ILE A 17 -24.60 -4.30 37.28
CA ILE A 17 -24.57 -5.73 37.59
C ILE A 17 -25.57 -5.96 38.75
N TRP A 18 -26.37 -7.04 38.70
CA TRP A 18 -26.70 -8.00 39.79
C TRP A 18 -28.16 -8.52 39.81
N MET A 19 -28.27 -9.82 40.10
CA MET A 19 -29.45 -10.68 40.38
C MET A 19 -30.25 -11.12 39.14
N GLU A 20 -30.51 -12.40 38.88
CA GLU A 20 -30.99 -13.44 39.80
C GLU A 20 -30.68 -14.86 39.30
N LYS A 21 -30.37 -15.78 40.24
CA LYS A 21 -30.25 -17.23 40.04
C LYS A 21 -31.64 -17.86 39.95
N GLN A 22 -31.83 -18.84 39.06
CA GLN A 22 -32.35 -20.19 39.37
C GLN A 22 -32.72 -20.94 38.10
N TYR A 23 -32.10 -22.10 37.86
CA TYR A 23 -32.81 -23.34 37.49
C TYR A 23 -31.82 -24.50 37.67
N ALA A 24 -31.95 -25.18 38.80
CA ALA A 24 -31.34 -26.47 39.07
C ALA A 24 -32.37 -27.55 38.73
N SER A 25 -31.98 -28.52 37.90
CA SER A 25 -32.70 -29.78 37.72
C SER A 25 -31.89 -30.87 38.40
N GLN A 26 -32.52 -31.51 39.38
CA GLN A 26 -31.99 -32.62 40.17
C GLN A 26 -31.86 -33.88 39.32
N ARG A 27 -30.74 -34.60 39.45
CA ARG A 27 -30.72 -36.07 39.40
C ARG A 27 -29.80 -36.61 40.49
N GLU A 28 -30.19 -37.78 40.97
CA GLU A 28 -29.90 -38.41 42.25
C GLU A 28 -28.42 -38.72 42.49
N VAL A 29 -28.04 -38.70 43.77
CA VAL A 29 -26.76 -39.18 44.29
C VAL A 29 -26.95 -40.64 44.72
N ASP A 30 -26.16 -41.54 44.12
CA ASP A 30 -26.01 -42.94 44.56
C ASP A 30 -24.68 -43.05 45.33
N PRO A 31 -24.65 -43.48 46.61
CA PRO A 31 -23.42 -43.53 47.39
C PRO A 31 -22.79 -44.92 47.32
N GLY A 32 -21.70 -45.04 46.57
CA GLY A 32 -20.80 -46.18 46.70
C GLY A 32 -20.31 -46.76 45.38
N ALA A 33 -19.20 -46.24 44.88
CA ALA A 33 -18.25 -47.04 44.13
C ALA A 33 -16.86 -46.46 44.34
N ASP A 34 -16.09 -47.19 45.13
CA ASP A 34 -14.65 -47.06 45.29
C ASP A 34 -14.00 -47.09 43.91
N PHE A 35 -13.53 -45.95 43.42
CA PHE A 35 -12.74 -45.86 42.18
C PHE A 35 -11.41 -45.21 42.50
N THR A 36 -10.43 -46.10 42.60
CA THR A 36 -9.00 -45.91 42.37
C THR A 36 -8.66 -44.59 41.69
N SER A 37 -7.71 -43.86 42.29
CA SER A 37 -7.05 -42.72 41.67
C SER A 37 -6.24 -43.20 40.45
N ASN A 38 -6.91 -43.43 39.32
CA ASN A 38 -6.27 -43.27 38.04
C ASN A 38 -6.12 -41.77 37.84
N HIS A 39 -4.96 -41.24 38.19
CA HIS A 39 -4.45 -40.05 37.51
C HIS A 39 -4.38 -40.39 36.03
N THR A 40 -5.47 -40.19 35.30
CA THR A 40 -5.42 -39.97 33.86
C THR A 40 -4.53 -38.76 33.70
N ILE A 41 -3.26 -39.02 33.43
CA ILE A 41 -2.34 -38.06 32.87
C ILE A 41 -3.10 -37.45 31.70
N LEU A 42 -3.54 -36.20 31.85
CA LEU A 42 -4.10 -35.44 30.74
C LEU A 42 -3.00 -35.32 29.71
N GLU A 43 -3.05 -36.19 28.70
CA GLU A 43 -2.19 -36.12 27.53
C GLU A 43 -2.66 -34.91 26.72
N GLY A 44 -1.76 -33.93 26.58
CA GLY A 44 -2.09 -32.67 25.98
C GLY A 44 -1.10 -31.58 26.35
N CYS A 45 -1.30 -30.40 25.79
CA CYS A 45 -0.43 -29.24 25.95
C CYS A 45 -1.18 -28.14 26.68
N LEU A 46 -0.47 -27.44 27.57
CA LEU A 46 -0.99 -26.25 28.25
C LEU A 46 -0.60 -24.99 27.48
N ARG A 47 -1.51 -24.03 27.35
CA ARG A 47 -1.20 -22.71 26.79
C ARG A 47 -2.13 -21.64 27.36
N GLU A 48 -1.56 -20.56 27.89
CA GLU A 48 -2.29 -19.43 28.49
C GLU A 48 -3.35 -19.86 29.54
N GLY A 49 -3.06 -20.94 30.28
CA GLY A 49 -3.96 -21.50 31.28
C GLY A 49 -5.08 -22.39 30.72
N GLN A 50 -5.16 -22.60 29.40
CA GLN A 50 -6.06 -23.56 28.76
C GLN A 50 -5.34 -24.88 28.42
N HIS A 51 -6.05 -26.00 28.55
CA HIS A 51 -5.55 -27.33 28.20
C HIS A 51 -6.04 -27.74 26.80
N TYR A 52 -5.14 -28.26 25.98
CA TYR A 52 -5.41 -28.72 24.61
C TYR A 52 -5.07 -30.20 24.49
N GLU A 53 -5.92 -30.97 23.81
CA GLU A 53 -5.70 -32.40 23.57
C GLU A 53 -4.48 -32.63 22.66
N GLU A 54 -3.85 -33.80 22.78
CA GLU A 54 -2.77 -34.24 21.89
C GLU A 54 -3.22 -34.16 20.41
N GLY A 55 -2.35 -33.64 19.53
CA GLY A 55 -2.67 -33.42 18.12
C GLY A 55 -3.44 -32.12 17.83
N SER A 56 -3.86 -31.37 18.86
CA SER A 56 -4.46 -30.04 18.67
C SER A 56 -3.50 -29.11 17.92
N ALA A 57 -4.04 -28.33 16.99
CA ALA A 57 -3.27 -27.37 16.21
C ALA A 57 -3.80 -25.95 16.43
N ILE A 58 -2.89 -25.00 16.62
CA ILE A 58 -3.18 -23.58 16.73
C ILE A 58 -2.30 -22.79 15.76
N LYS A 59 -2.79 -21.62 15.32
CA LYS A 59 -2.00 -20.68 14.52
C LYS A 59 -1.61 -19.49 15.39
N GLU A 60 -0.32 -19.31 15.60
CA GLU A 60 0.25 -18.20 16.33
C GLU A 60 0.96 -17.26 15.36
N ASN A 61 0.39 -16.07 15.18
CA ASN A 61 0.81 -15.17 14.11
C ASN A 61 0.88 -15.93 12.78
N CYS A 62 2.04 -16.07 12.15
CA CYS A 62 2.23 -16.81 10.91
C CYS A 62 2.58 -18.29 11.10
N ASN A 63 2.89 -18.71 12.33
CA ASN A 63 3.40 -20.04 12.62
C ASN A 63 2.28 -21.02 13.02
N PHE A 64 2.36 -22.24 12.51
CA PHE A 64 1.45 -23.33 12.88
C PHE A 64 2.11 -24.17 13.98
N CYS A 65 1.40 -24.34 15.09
CA CYS A 65 1.87 -25.08 16.25
C CYS A 65 0.97 -26.29 16.47
N THR A 66 1.57 -27.47 16.58
CA THR A 66 0.84 -28.71 16.88
C THR A 66 1.28 -29.22 18.25
N CYS A 67 0.32 -29.58 19.09
CA CYS A 67 0.57 -30.24 20.37
C CYS A 67 1.06 -31.66 20.11
N SER A 68 2.29 -31.95 20.53
CA SER A 68 2.89 -33.28 20.39
C SER A 68 3.76 -33.60 21.61
N GLY A 69 3.39 -34.62 22.37
CA GLY A 69 4.15 -35.08 23.53
C GLY A 69 4.20 -34.02 24.65
N ARG A 70 3.07 -33.37 24.94
CA ARG A 70 2.92 -32.27 25.91
C ARG A 70 3.72 -30.99 25.61
N GLN A 71 4.29 -30.90 24.41
CA GLN A 71 4.99 -29.71 23.95
C GLN A 71 4.38 -29.20 22.65
N TRP A 72 4.38 -27.88 22.49
CA TRP A 72 4.01 -27.25 21.22
C TRP A 72 5.19 -27.33 20.25
N LYS A 73 4.99 -27.99 19.12
CA LYS A 73 5.93 -27.99 17.99
C LYS A 73 5.43 -26.99 16.96
N CYS A 74 6.11 -25.85 16.86
CA CYS A 74 5.76 -24.77 15.95
C CYS A 74 6.68 -24.73 14.73
N SER A 75 6.14 -24.31 13.59
CA SER A 75 6.97 -23.82 12.49
C SER A 75 7.80 -22.61 12.93
N GLN A 76 8.94 -22.38 12.28
CA GLN A 76 9.86 -21.29 12.59
C GLN A 76 9.97 -20.31 11.42
N HIS A 77 8.84 -19.85 10.90
CA HIS A 77 8.81 -18.81 9.89
C HIS A 77 8.96 -17.43 10.53
N VAL A 78 9.74 -16.56 9.88
CA VAL A 78 9.77 -15.13 10.19
C VAL A 78 8.43 -14.54 9.79
N CYS A 79 7.68 -14.04 10.77
CA CYS A 79 6.38 -13.44 10.53
C CYS A 79 6.54 -11.98 10.08
N LEU A 80 5.59 -11.49 9.29
CA LEU A 80 5.60 -10.10 8.83
C LEU A 80 5.33 -9.13 9.97
N VAL A 81 4.43 -9.51 10.89
CA VAL A 81 4.17 -8.74 12.11
C VAL A 81 5.16 -9.17 13.17
N GLU A 82 6.04 -8.27 13.57
CA GLU A 82 7.13 -8.53 14.51
C GLU A 82 6.99 -7.63 15.74
N PRO A 83 6.37 -8.10 16.85
CA PRO A 83 6.14 -7.29 18.04
C PRO A 83 7.41 -6.66 18.63
N GLU A 84 8.51 -7.42 18.64
CA GLU A 84 9.81 -6.96 19.15
C GLU A 84 10.37 -5.80 18.30
N LEU A 85 10.23 -5.87 16.97
CA LEU A 85 10.64 -4.80 16.06
C LEU A 85 9.79 -3.54 16.26
N ILE A 86 8.48 -3.69 16.42
CA ILE A 86 7.57 -2.58 16.72
C ILE A 86 7.97 -1.90 18.03
N GLU A 87 8.26 -2.69 19.07
CA GLU A 87 8.69 -2.17 20.36
C GLU A 87 10.06 -1.48 20.27
N HIS A 88 11.01 -2.08 19.54
CA HIS A 88 12.33 -1.50 19.31
C HIS A 88 12.24 -0.13 18.64
N VAL A 89 11.45 -0.01 17.57
CA VAL A 89 11.24 1.26 16.87
C VAL A 89 10.62 2.29 17.81
N ASN A 90 9.59 1.91 18.58
CA ASN A 90 8.87 2.84 19.45
C ASN A 90 9.65 3.25 20.71
N LYS A 91 10.61 2.44 21.16
CA LYS A 91 11.53 2.79 22.25
C LYS A 91 12.70 3.66 21.76
N GLY A 92 13.09 3.54 20.50
CA GLY A 92 14.17 4.31 19.90
C GLY A 92 13.75 5.73 19.49
N ASP A 93 14.73 6.61 19.35
CA ASP A 93 14.52 7.98 18.84
C ASP A 93 14.79 8.06 17.32
N TYR A 94 13.98 7.33 16.56
CA TYR A 94 14.13 7.24 15.10
C TYR A 94 13.31 8.27 14.32
N GLY A 95 12.52 9.11 15.00
CA GLY A 95 11.67 10.14 14.37
C GLY A 95 10.38 9.63 13.72
N TRP A 96 10.04 8.35 13.92
CA TRP A 96 8.79 7.74 13.47
C TRP A 96 8.31 6.66 14.45
N THR A 97 7.03 6.32 14.37
CA THR A 97 6.39 5.31 15.24
C THR A 97 5.86 4.14 14.43
N ALA A 98 5.91 2.96 15.04
CA ALA A 98 5.43 1.71 14.47
C ALA A 98 4.13 1.24 15.12
N GLN A 99 3.28 0.54 14.36
CA GLN A 99 2.13 -0.17 14.91
C GLN A 99 1.84 -1.48 14.16
N ASN A 100 1.04 -2.32 14.81
CA ASN A 100 0.50 -3.52 14.19
C ASN A 100 -0.70 -3.18 13.29
N TYR A 101 -0.83 -3.91 12.19
CA TYR A 101 -1.96 -3.86 11.28
C TYR A 101 -2.56 -5.25 11.11
N SER A 102 -3.86 -5.39 11.42
CA SER A 102 -4.57 -6.67 11.29
C SER A 102 -4.50 -7.26 9.88
N GLN A 103 -4.41 -6.42 8.84
CA GLN A 103 -4.26 -6.86 7.45
C GLN A 103 -2.93 -7.55 7.12
N PHE A 104 -1.96 -7.55 8.04
CA PHE A 104 -0.67 -8.23 7.92
C PHE A 104 -0.56 -9.43 8.88
N TRP A 105 -1.48 -9.55 9.84
CA TRP A 105 -1.44 -10.62 10.83
C TRP A 105 -1.52 -12.00 10.18
N GLY A 106 -0.60 -12.88 10.57
CA GLY A 106 -0.55 -14.25 10.08
C GLY A 106 0.06 -14.46 8.70
N MET A 107 0.68 -13.43 8.13
CA MET A 107 1.56 -13.53 6.95
C MET A 107 3.01 -13.74 7.40
N THR A 108 3.75 -14.53 6.64
CA THR A 108 5.21 -14.56 6.74
C THR A 108 5.82 -13.29 6.13
N LEU A 109 7.05 -12.93 6.52
CA LEU A 109 7.76 -11.79 5.95
C LEU A 109 7.93 -11.94 4.42
N GLU A 110 8.23 -13.16 3.97
CA GLU A 110 8.34 -13.48 2.54
C GLU A 110 7.04 -13.24 1.78
N GLU A 111 5.89 -13.63 2.35
CA GLU A 111 4.57 -13.34 1.79
C GLU A 111 4.27 -11.84 1.77
N GLY A 112 4.68 -11.11 2.81
CA GLY A 112 4.60 -9.65 2.85
C GLY A 112 5.31 -9.01 1.66
N PHE A 113 6.59 -9.35 1.47
CA PHE A 113 7.36 -8.87 0.32
C PHE A 113 6.73 -9.30 -1.00
N LYS A 114 6.36 -10.57 -1.13
CA LYS A 114 5.80 -11.13 -2.37
C LYS A 114 4.47 -10.51 -2.77
N TYR A 115 3.55 -10.30 -1.83
CA TYR A 115 2.18 -9.87 -2.14
C TYR A 115 1.98 -8.35 -2.06
N ARG A 116 2.80 -7.62 -1.30
CA ARG A 116 2.63 -6.17 -1.11
C ARG A 116 3.57 -5.31 -1.97
N LEU A 117 4.74 -5.81 -2.41
CA LEU A 117 5.76 -4.95 -3.04
C LEU A 117 5.77 -4.95 -4.56
N GLY A 118 5.45 -6.04 -5.24
CA GLY A 118 4.93 -6.10 -6.62
C GLY A 118 5.67 -5.42 -7.78
N THR A 119 6.68 -4.59 -7.56
CA THR A 119 7.41 -3.92 -8.64
C THR A 119 8.66 -4.72 -8.93
N LEU A 120 8.82 -5.16 -10.17
CA LEU A 120 10.04 -5.82 -10.59
C LEU A 120 11.20 -4.81 -10.58
N PRO A 121 12.42 -5.24 -10.25
CA PRO A 121 13.59 -4.38 -10.31
C PRO A 121 13.69 -3.65 -11.67
N PRO A 122 13.99 -2.34 -11.68
CA PRO A 122 14.11 -1.57 -12.91
C PRO A 122 15.08 -2.21 -13.92
N SER A 123 14.69 -2.21 -15.20
CA SER A 123 15.56 -2.67 -16.27
C SER A 123 16.75 -1.72 -16.45
N SER A 124 17.90 -2.23 -16.92
CA SER A 124 19.06 -1.39 -17.21
C SER A 124 18.74 -0.27 -18.20
N MET A 125 17.83 -0.52 -19.15
CA MET A 125 17.34 0.47 -20.11
C MET A 125 16.60 1.62 -19.42
N LEU A 126 15.76 1.33 -18.42
CA LEU A 126 15.05 2.35 -17.64
C LEU A 126 16.03 3.18 -16.79
N LEU A 127 17.03 2.52 -16.20
CA LEU A 127 18.09 3.16 -15.42
C LEU A 127 19.08 3.97 -16.28
N SER A 128 19.16 3.70 -17.58
CA SER A 128 20.01 4.43 -18.52
C SER A 128 19.26 5.51 -19.32
N MET A 129 17.98 5.76 -19.02
CA MET A 129 17.25 6.88 -19.64
C MET A 129 17.89 8.20 -19.23
N ASN A 130 18.06 9.11 -20.19
CA ASN A 130 18.54 10.47 -19.92
C ASN A 130 17.60 11.14 -18.92
N GLU A 131 18.20 11.74 -17.90
CA GLU A 131 17.48 12.53 -16.92
C GLU A 131 17.05 13.85 -17.56
N MET A 132 15.76 14.18 -17.45
CA MET A 132 15.26 15.49 -17.80
C MET A 132 15.37 16.40 -16.58
N THR A 133 15.99 17.55 -16.79
CA THR A 133 15.97 18.68 -15.86
C THR A 133 14.98 19.70 -16.38
N ALA A 134 14.29 20.37 -15.46
CA ALA A 134 13.38 21.43 -15.84
C ALA A 134 14.14 22.76 -15.87
N PRO A 135 14.02 23.58 -16.93
CA PRO A 135 14.64 24.91 -17.00
C PRO A 135 14.00 25.95 -16.06
N LEU A 136 13.28 25.48 -15.03
CA LEU A 136 12.52 26.22 -14.03
C LEU A 136 13.47 26.96 -13.07
N PRO A 137 13.01 28.07 -12.43
CA PRO A 137 13.87 29.05 -11.76
C PRO A 137 14.75 28.45 -10.65
N ALA A 138 15.71 29.26 -10.19
CA ALA A 138 16.68 28.88 -9.17
C ALA A 138 16.01 28.33 -7.89
N VAL A 139 16.77 27.52 -7.14
CA VAL A 139 16.36 26.82 -5.90
C VAL A 139 15.69 27.75 -4.86
N SER A 140 15.95 29.06 -4.91
CA SER A 140 15.48 30.08 -3.98
C SER A 140 13.96 30.24 -3.89
N ASP A 141 13.21 29.73 -4.88
CA ASP A 141 11.77 30.00 -5.00
C ASP A 141 10.87 28.82 -4.57
N LEU A 142 11.45 27.71 -4.09
CA LEU A 142 10.69 26.54 -3.67
C LEU A 142 10.21 26.68 -2.21
N PRO A 143 8.91 26.44 -1.91
CA PRO A 143 8.40 26.54 -0.55
C PRO A 143 8.95 25.42 0.35
N GLU A 144 9.10 25.70 1.65
CA GLU A 144 9.53 24.68 2.64
C GLU A 144 8.56 23.50 2.75
N PHE A 145 7.28 23.73 2.41
CA PHE A 145 6.20 22.76 2.45
C PHE A 145 5.34 22.83 1.19
N PHE A 146 5.06 21.68 0.58
CA PHE A 146 4.19 21.58 -0.58
C PHE A 146 3.39 20.28 -0.55
N VAL A 147 2.08 20.38 -0.81
CA VAL A 147 1.19 19.23 -0.96
C VAL A 147 0.35 19.42 -2.21
N ALA A 148 0.44 18.47 -3.15
CA ALA A 148 -0.24 18.57 -4.44
C ALA A 148 -1.77 18.76 -4.32
N SER A 149 -2.41 18.13 -3.32
CA SER A 149 -3.85 18.26 -3.10
C SER A 149 -4.30 19.64 -2.65
N TYR A 150 -3.42 20.44 -2.05
CA TYR A 150 -3.71 21.83 -1.69
C TYR A 150 -3.59 22.76 -2.90
N LYS A 151 -2.63 22.50 -3.80
CA LYS A 151 -2.48 23.26 -5.04
C LYS A 151 -3.55 22.92 -6.08
N TRP A 152 -3.94 21.65 -6.17
CA TRP A 152 -4.90 21.14 -7.15
C TRP A 152 -6.03 20.34 -6.46
N PRO A 153 -6.91 21.02 -5.71
CA PRO A 153 -7.98 20.37 -4.97
C PRO A 153 -8.94 19.64 -5.91
N GLY A 154 -9.24 18.38 -5.59
CA GLY A 154 -10.12 17.52 -6.39
C GLY A 154 -9.48 16.92 -7.65
N TRP A 155 -8.23 17.23 -7.97
CA TRP A 155 -7.51 16.68 -9.13
C TRP A 155 -6.41 15.68 -8.74
N THR A 156 -6.17 15.50 -7.44
CA THR A 156 -5.27 14.48 -6.91
C THR A 156 -6.07 13.38 -6.22
N HIS A 157 -5.87 12.13 -6.63
CA HIS A 157 -6.58 10.99 -6.09
C HIS A 157 -5.87 10.39 -4.89
N GLY A 158 -6.64 9.99 -3.88
CA GLY A 158 -6.11 9.35 -2.68
C GLY A 158 -5.61 7.92 -2.89
N PRO A 159 -4.97 7.32 -1.87
CA PRO A 159 -4.48 5.96 -1.89
C PRO A 159 -5.60 4.95 -2.14
N LEU A 160 -5.33 3.98 -3.02
CA LEU A 160 -6.16 2.79 -3.21
C LEU A 160 -5.51 1.59 -2.49
N ASP A 161 -6.21 0.46 -2.43
CA ASP A 161 -5.73 -0.76 -1.78
C ASP A 161 -5.55 -1.89 -2.79
N GLN A 162 -4.30 -2.34 -2.96
CA GLN A 162 -3.94 -3.49 -3.79
C GLN A 162 -4.24 -4.83 -3.12
N LYS A 163 -4.56 -4.86 -1.82
CA LYS A 163 -4.73 -6.09 -1.03
C LYS A 163 -3.51 -7.01 -1.17
N ASN A 164 -3.71 -8.32 -1.24
CA ASN A 164 -2.65 -9.32 -1.47
C ASN A 164 -2.43 -9.58 -2.97
N CYS A 165 -2.35 -8.50 -3.75
CA CYS A 165 -1.99 -8.53 -5.15
C CYS A 165 -0.71 -7.71 -5.32
N ALA A 166 0.36 -8.34 -5.83
CA ALA A 166 1.65 -7.69 -6.00
C ALA A 166 1.60 -6.71 -7.20
N ALA A 167 0.97 -5.56 -6.99
CA ALA A 167 0.52 -4.67 -8.06
C ALA A 167 0.86 -3.19 -7.86
N SER A 168 1.76 -2.86 -6.93
CA SER A 168 2.22 -1.48 -6.71
C SER A 168 2.66 -0.77 -8.01
N TRP A 169 3.29 -1.50 -8.93
CA TRP A 169 3.66 -1.04 -10.28
C TRP A 169 2.47 -0.47 -11.06
N ALA A 170 1.30 -1.12 -10.98
CA ALA A 170 0.10 -0.72 -11.68
C ALA A 170 -0.64 0.40 -10.95
N PHE A 171 -0.72 0.31 -9.63
CA PHE A 171 -1.40 1.29 -8.78
C PHE A 171 -0.71 2.66 -8.84
N SER A 172 0.61 2.70 -8.65
CA SER A 172 1.38 3.94 -8.72
C SER A 172 1.34 4.55 -10.12
N THR A 173 1.50 3.75 -11.19
CA THR A 173 1.42 4.23 -12.58
C THR A 173 0.05 4.85 -12.89
N ALA A 174 -1.04 4.14 -12.59
CA ALA A 174 -2.39 4.63 -12.85
C ALA A 174 -2.71 5.88 -12.02
N SER A 175 -2.27 5.93 -10.76
CA SER A 175 -2.52 7.05 -9.87
C SER A 175 -1.78 8.32 -10.31
N VAL A 176 -0.50 8.20 -10.68
CA VAL A 176 0.29 9.34 -11.20
C VAL A 176 -0.32 9.85 -12.51
N ALA A 177 -0.67 8.94 -13.42
CA ALA A 177 -1.29 9.30 -14.68
C ALA A 177 -2.64 10.00 -14.51
N ALA A 178 -3.49 9.51 -13.61
CA ALA A 178 -4.79 10.11 -13.31
C ALA A 178 -4.64 11.56 -12.85
N ASP A 179 -3.77 11.79 -11.87
CA ASP A 179 -3.54 13.12 -11.29
C ASP A 179 -2.98 14.08 -12.34
N ARG A 180 -1.99 13.65 -13.12
CA ARG A 180 -1.40 14.47 -14.17
C ARG A 180 -2.36 14.81 -15.30
N ILE A 181 -3.18 13.84 -15.73
CA ILE A 181 -4.22 14.10 -16.72
C ILE A 181 -5.22 15.14 -16.19
N ALA A 182 -5.64 15.03 -14.93
CA ALA A 182 -6.55 16.01 -14.31
C ALA A 182 -5.92 17.40 -14.24
N ILE A 183 -4.68 17.50 -13.76
CA ILE A 183 -3.94 18.77 -13.64
C ILE A 183 -3.72 19.41 -15.00
N GLN A 184 -3.19 18.67 -15.96
CA GLN A 184 -2.81 19.21 -17.27
C GLN A 184 -4.04 19.53 -18.14
N SER A 185 -5.12 18.76 -17.98
CA SER A 185 -6.41 19.06 -18.61
C SER A 185 -7.19 20.19 -17.93
N LYS A 186 -6.63 20.81 -16.88
CA LYS A 186 -7.27 21.86 -16.07
C LYS A 186 -8.65 21.43 -15.55
N GLY A 187 -8.76 20.18 -15.09
CA GLY A 187 -9.98 19.63 -14.53
C GLY A 187 -11.00 19.13 -15.55
N ARG A 188 -10.71 19.14 -16.85
CA ARG A 188 -11.59 18.56 -17.87
C ARG A 188 -11.73 17.04 -17.73
N TYR A 189 -10.68 16.37 -17.29
CA TYR A 189 -10.65 14.91 -17.10
C TYR A 189 -10.15 14.55 -15.70
N THR A 190 -11.08 14.33 -14.77
CA THR A 190 -10.77 14.06 -13.34
C THR A 190 -10.98 12.59 -12.95
N ALA A 191 -11.05 11.68 -13.92
CA ALA A 191 -11.28 10.28 -13.61
C ALA A 191 -10.03 9.64 -12.97
N ASN A 192 -10.22 8.96 -11.83
CA ASN A 192 -9.21 8.05 -11.31
C ASN A 192 -9.04 6.90 -12.31
N LEU A 193 -7.81 6.55 -12.71
CA LEU A 193 -7.56 5.50 -13.70
C LEU A 193 -7.54 4.12 -13.04
N SER A 194 -7.95 3.09 -13.78
CA SER A 194 -8.05 1.72 -13.26
C SER A 194 -6.70 1.00 -13.21
N PRO A 195 -6.19 0.66 -12.01
CA PRO A 195 -5.06 -0.26 -11.91
C PRO A 195 -5.43 -1.65 -12.39
N GLN A 196 -6.68 -2.10 -12.17
CA GLN A 196 -7.17 -3.41 -12.60
C GLN A 196 -7.07 -3.59 -14.12
N ASN A 197 -7.37 -2.55 -14.90
CA ASN A 197 -7.22 -2.61 -16.35
C ASN A 197 -5.77 -2.92 -16.73
N LEU A 198 -4.82 -2.26 -16.07
CA LEU A 198 -3.40 -2.46 -16.32
C LEU A 198 -2.93 -3.87 -15.89
N ILE A 199 -3.36 -4.32 -14.70
CA ILE A 199 -3.08 -5.66 -14.15
C ILE A 199 -3.59 -6.76 -15.10
N SER A 200 -4.82 -6.64 -15.59
CA SER A 200 -5.44 -7.67 -16.44
C SER A 200 -4.98 -7.65 -17.90
N CYS A 201 -4.56 -6.49 -18.42
CA CYS A 201 -4.41 -6.27 -19.87
C CYS A 201 -3.00 -5.94 -20.35
N CYS A 202 -2.05 -5.64 -19.47
CA CYS A 202 -0.65 -5.40 -19.87
C CYS A 202 0.04 -6.74 -20.28
N ALA A 203 0.62 -6.80 -21.49
CA ALA A 203 1.22 -7.99 -22.15
C ALA A 203 2.54 -8.48 -21.49
N LYS A 204 3.26 -9.54 -21.92
CA LYS A 204 2.98 -10.98 -22.19
C LYS A 204 3.25 -11.76 -20.88
N ASN A 205 2.72 -12.98 -20.74
CA ASN A 205 2.79 -13.87 -19.54
C ASN A 205 1.93 -13.46 -18.32
N ARG A 206 1.15 -12.37 -18.43
CA ARG A 206 0.09 -11.95 -17.48
C ARG A 206 0.46 -12.22 -16.01
N HIS A 207 1.61 -11.69 -15.59
CA HIS A 207 2.05 -11.86 -14.22
C HIS A 207 1.07 -11.21 -13.22
N GLY A 208 0.25 -10.25 -13.65
CA GLY A 208 -0.93 -9.81 -12.91
C GLY A 208 -0.59 -9.41 -11.47
N CYS A 209 -1.07 -10.22 -10.52
CA CYS A 209 -0.81 -10.07 -9.08
C CYS A 209 0.51 -10.68 -8.58
N ASN A 210 1.39 -11.12 -9.47
CA ASN A 210 2.71 -11.68 -9.18
C ASN A 210 3.85 -10.70 -9.55
N GLY A 211 3.50 -9.44 -9.78
CA GLY A 211 4.45 -8.38 -10.07
C GLY A 211 4.44 -7.90 -11.51
N GLY A 212 5.05 -6.72 -11.71
CA GLY A 212 5.12 -6.10 -13.02
C GLY A 212 6.17 -5.00 -13.09
N SER A 213 6.46 -4.59 -14.33
CA SER A 213 7.49 -3.59 -14.62
C SER A 213 6.87 -2.25 -14.99
N ILE A 214 7.38 -1.18 -14.40
CA ILE A 214 6.82 0.16 -14.61
C ILE A 214 7.07 0.69 -16.03
N ASP A 215 8.16 0.29 -16.70
CA ASP A 215 8.43 0.64 -18.10
C ASP A 215 7.35 0.12 -19.04
N ARG A 216 6.92 -1.14 -18.86
CA ARG A 216 5.81 -1.77 -19.58
C ARG A 216 4.49 -1.10 -19.24
N ALA A 217 4.30 -0.71 -17.98
CA ALA A 217 3.09 -0.03 -17.53
C ALA A 217 2.90 1.32 -18.25
N TRP A 218 3.93 2.16 -18.25
CA TRP A 218 3.91 3.43 -18.95
C TRP A 218 3.83 3.26 -20.47
N TRP A 219 4.51 2.25 -21.03
CA TRP A 219 4.39 1.93 -22.45
C TRP A 219 2.96 1.53 -22.81
N TYR A 220 2.31 0.71 -21.96
CA TYR A 220 0.91 0.31 -22.15
C TYR A 220 -0.02 1.52 -22.09
N LEU A 221 0.14 2.38 -21.08
CA LEU A 221 -0.65 3.60 -20.95
C LEU A 221 -0.49 4.53 -22.16
N ARG A 222 0.73 4.69 -22.68
CA ARG A 222 0.98 5.45 -23.91
C ARG A 222 0.29 4.80 -25.12
N LYS A 223 0.52 3.50 -25.34
CA LYS A 223 0.15 2.83 -26.60
C LYS A 223 -1.28 2.36 -26.64
N ARG A 224 -1.85 1.94 -25.52
CA ARG A 224 -3.18 1.34 -25.38
C ARG A 224 -4.11 2.20 -24.52
N GLY A 225 -3.57 2.91 -23.54
CA GLY A 225 -4.35 3.69 -22.59
C GLY A 225 -5.08 2.84 -21.55
N LEU A 226 -5.70 3.52 -20.59
CA LEU A 226 -6.48 2.91 -19.51
C LEU A 226 -7.90 3.49 -19.48
N VAL A 227 -8.85 2.71 -18.99
CA VAL A 227 -10.16 3.21 -18.58
C VAL A 227 -10.14 3.72 -17.13
N SER A 228 -11.21 4.41 -16.72
CA SER A 228 -11.40 4.84 -15.33
C SER A 228 -11.56 3.64 -14.38
N HIS A 229 -11.22 3.85 -13.12
CA HIS A 229 -11.49 2.92 -12.02
C HIS A 229 -13.00 2.65 -11.87
N ALA A 230 -13.86 3.64 -12.13
CA ALA A 230 -15.31 3.43 -12.15
C ALA A 230 -15.73 2.44 -13.26
N CYS A 231 -15.09 2.49 -14.43
CA CYS A 231 -15.36 1.58 -15.55
C CYS A 231 -14.87 0.16 -15.27
N TYR A 232 -13.63 0.04 -14.76
CA TYR A 232 -13.02 -1.25 -14.41
C TYR A 232 -12.56 -1.23 -12.95
N PRO A 233 -13.47 -1.49 -11.98
CA PRO A 233 -13.16 -1.46 -10.56
C PRO A 233 -12.22 -2.59 -10.17
N LEU A 234 -11.60 -2.43 -9.00
CA LEU A 234 -10.69 -3.42 -8.41
C LEU A 234 -11.46 -4.70 -8.03
N PHE A 235 -10.91 -5.86 -8.39
CA PHE A 235 -11.28 -7.19 -7.88
C PHE A 235 -12.80 -7.47 -7.80
N LYS A 236 -13.47 -7.48 -8.96
CA LYS A 236 -14.90 -7.86 -9.09
C LYS A 236 -15.20 -9.29 -8.59
N ASP A 237 -14.22 -10.18 -8.50
CA ASP A 237 -14.37 -11.53 -7.95
C ASP A 237 -13.11 -11.94 -7.19
N GLN A 238 -13.23 -12.20 -5.88
CA GLN A 238 -12.15 -12.82 -5.09
C GLN A 238 -11.84 -14.26 -5.52
N ASN A 239 -12.69 -14.84 -6.40
CA ASN A 239 -12.51 -16.16 -7.01
C ASN A 239 -12.00 -16.13 -8.46
N ALA A 240 -11.73 -14.95 -9.04
CA ALA A 240 -11.24 -14.89 -10.41
C ALA A 240 -9.71 -14.99 -10.47
N THR A 241 -9.22 -16.22 -10.49
CA THR A 241 -8.01 -16.64 -11.20
C THR A 241 -8.02 -16.31 -12.70
N SER A 242 -9.09 -15.67 -13.19
CA SER A 242 -9.22 -15.19 -14.55
C SER A 242 -8.35 -13.96 -14.77
N ASN A 243 -7.10 -14.19 -15.16
CA ASN A 243 -6.19 -13.24 -15.79
C ASN A 243 -6.73 -12.72 -17.15
N VAL A 244 -8.03 -12.64 -17.35
CA VAL A 244 -8.64 -12.25 -18.63
C VAL A 244 -8.79 -10.74 -18.66
N CYS A 245 -8.17 -10.14 -19.67
CA CYS A 245 -8.39 -8.75 -20.00
C CYS A 245 -9.84 -8.51 -20.43
N ALA A 246 -10.65 -7.92 -19.54
CA ALA A 246 -12.04 -7.59 -19.86
C ALA A 246 -12.15 -6.33 -20.74
N MET A 247 -11.15 -5.44 -20.70
CA MET A 247 -11.15 -4.15 -21.39
C MET A 247 -9.88 -3.91 -22.19
N ALA A 248 -9.95 -4.15 -23.50
CA ALA A 248 -8.91 -3.80 -24.45
C ALA A 248 -9.25 -2.52 -25.20
N SER A 249 -8.25 -1.94 -25.87
CA SER A 249 -8.42 -0.78 -26.73
C SER A 249 -7.96 -1.04 -28.18
N ARG A 250 -8.66 -0.41 -29.12
CA ARG A 250 -8.34 -0.41 -30.55
C ARG A 250 -7.92 0.99 -31.01
N SER A 251 -7.02 1.04 -31.99
CA SER A 251 -6.58 2.29 -32.63
C SER A 251 -7.65 2.74 -33.62
N ASP A 252 -7.86 4.05 -33.73
CA ASP A 252 -8.65 4.65 -34.82
C ASP A 252 -7.79 5.17 -35.98
N GLY A 253 -6.49 4.88 -35.96
CA GLY A 253 -5.55 5.29 -37.01
C GLY A 253 -4.96 6.69 -36.85
N ARG A 254 -5.49 7.53 -35.94
CA ARG A 254 -4.98 8.90 -35.68
C ARG A 254 -4.30 9.03 -34.32
N GLY A 255 -3.85 7.92 -33.76
CA GLY A 255 -3.20 7.87 -32.44
C GLY A 255 -4.16 7.82 -31.25
N LYS A 256 -5.46 8.07 -31.46
CA LYS A 256 -6.49 7.92 -30.43
C LYS A 256 -6.88 6.45 -30.28
N ARG A 257 -7.39 6.12 -29.09
CA ARG A 257 -7.80 4.78 -28.71
C ARG A 257 -9.23 4.79 -28.23
N HIS A 258 -9.97 3.74 -28.59
CA HIS A 258 -11.34 3.52 -28.13
C HIS A 258 -11.43 2.15 -27.48
N ALA A 259 -12.25 2.05 -26.44
CA ALA A 259 -12.55 0.77 -25.81
C ALA A 259 -13.21 -0.17 -26.81
N THR A 260 -12.86 -1.46 -26.74
CA THR A 260 -13.45 -2.48 -27.64
C THR A 260 -14.78 -3.02 -27.12
N LYS A 261 -15.10 -2.79 -25.84
CA LYS A 261 -16.28 -3.30 -25.14
C LYS A 261 -16.84 -2.24 -24.18
N PRO A 262 -18.09 -2.38 -23.69
CA PRO A 262 -18.60 -1.64 -22.55
C PRO A 262 -17.82 -1.95 -21.26
N CYS A 263 -17.95 -1.09 -20.26
CA CYS A 263 -17.29 -1.24 -18.97
C CYS A 263 -17.68 -2.55 -18.26
N PRO A 264 -16.73 -3.26 -17.59
CA PRO A 264 -17.03 -4.39 -16.72
C PRO A 264 -17.95 -4.03 -15.56
N ASN A 265 -17.90 -2.78 -15.10
CA ASN A 265 -18.94 -2.19 -14.27
C ASN A 265 -20.09 -1.70 -15.15
N ILE A 266 -21.23 -2.40 -15.08
CA ILE A 266 -22.42 -2.12 -15.90
C ILE A 266 -23.07 -0.75 -15.58
N ILE A 267 -22.76 -0.16 -14.42
CA ILE A 267 -23.30 1.13 -14.00
C ILE A 267 -22.55 2.27 -14.69
N GLU A 268 -21.26 2.09 -14.96
CA GLU A 268 -20.45 3.11 -15.63
C GLU A 268 -20.70 3.08 -17.14
N LYS A 269 -21.20 4.19 -17.67
CA LYS A 269 -21.51 4.34 -19.09
C LYS A 269 -20.28 4.78 -19.88
N SER A 270 -19.35 5.50 -19.25
CA SER A 270 -18.17 6.04 -19.89
C SER A 270 -17.03 5.02 -19.91
N ASN A 271 -16.72 4.52 -21.10
CA ASN A 271 -15.56 3.65 -21.35
C ASN A 271 -14.40 4.42 -22.01
N ARG A 272 -14.28 5.73 -21.74
CA ARG A 272 -13.20 6.58 -22.28
C ARG A 272 -11.84 5.97 -21.97
N ILE A 273 -10.97 6.00 -22.98
CA ILE A 273 -9.57 5.61 -22.87
C ILE A 273 -8.71 6.84 -22.65
N TYR A 274 -7.89 6.79 -21.61
CA TYR A 274 -6.93 7.82 -21.22
C TYR A 274 -5.52 7.38 -21.60
N GLN A 275 -4.75 8.27 -22.24
CA GLN A 275 -3.39 8.01 -22.69
C GLN A 275 -2.42 9.07 -22.15
N CYS A 276 -1.14 8.72 -22.12
CA CYS A 276 -0.05 9.64 -21.80
C CYS A 276 0.98 9.71 -22.94
N SER A 277 1.85 10.72 -22.88
CA SER A 277 3.08 10.83 -23.65
C SER A 277 4.01 9.64 -23.37
N PRO A 278 5.11 9.49 -24.12
CA PRO A 278 6.24 8.70 -23.64
C PRO A 278 6.63 9.09 -22.21
N PRO A 279 6.93 8.11 -21.33
CA PRO A 279 7.46 8.40 -20.02
C PRO A 279 8.87 8.97 -20.13
N TYR A 280 9.27 9.71 -19.11
CA TYR A 280 10.62 10.24 -18.98
C TYR A 280 11.10 10.10 -17.54
N ARG A 281 12.43 10.08 -17.41
CA ARG A 281 13.10 10.05 -16.13
C ARG A 281 13.35 11.48 -15.67
N VAL A 282 12.88 11.80 -14.47
CA VAL A 282 13.22 13.05 -13.79
C VAL A 282 14.58 12.86 -13.14
N SER A 283 15.39 13.92 -13.07
CA SER A 283 16.67 13.84 -12.39
C SER A 283 16.54 13.35 -10.95
N SER A 284 17.53 12.57 -10.50
CA SER A 284 17.63 12.09 -9.12
C SER A 284 17.97 13.19 -8.11
N ASN A 285 18.21 14.42 -8.58
CA ASN A 285 18.44 15.58 -7.72
C ASN A 285 17.16 16.00 -6.97
N GLU A 286 17.25 16.14 -5.64
CA GLU A 286 16.18 16.59 -4.73
C GLU A 286 15.38 17.78 -5.30
N THR A 287 16.07 18.81 -5.79
CA THR A 287 15.46 20.04 -6.29
C THR A 287 14.67 19.80 -7.58
N GLU A 288 15.20 19.00 -8.50
CA GLU A 288 14.54 18.73 -9.78
C GLU A 288 13.27 17.90 -9.58
N ILE A 289 13.27 16.98 -8.62
CA ILE A 289 12.06 16.26 -8.20
C ILE A 289 11.02 17.23 -7.63
N MET A 290 11.43 18.17 -6.77
CA MET A 290 10.53 19.20 -6.21
C MET A 290 9.92 20.06 -7.32
N LYS A 291 10.75 20.57 -8.25
CA LYS A 291 10.31 21.36 -9.41
C LYS A 291 9.30 20.60 -10.26
N GLU A 292 9.57 19.34 -10.55
CA GLU A 292 8.66 18.53 -11.35
C GLU A 292 7.30 18.38 -10.65
N ILE A 293 7.30 18.08 -9.35
CA ILE A 293 6.07 17.89 -8.57
C ILE A 293 5.24 19.18 -8.50
N ILE A 294 5.86 20.33 -8.20
CA ILE A 294 5.12 21.59 -8.03
C ILE A 294 4.60 22.16 -9.35
N HIS A 295 5.25 21.91 -10.48
CA HIS A 295 4.79 22.43 -11.77
C HIS A 295 3.85 21.47 -12.50
N ASN A 296 4.12 20.17 -12.46
CA ASN A 296 3.47 19.19 -13.33
C ASN A 296 2.64 18.14 -12.58
N GLY A 297 2.68 18.16 -11.25
CA GLY A 297 1.93 17.23 -10.39
C GLY A 297 2.74 16.01 -9.95
N PRO A 298 2.10 15.09 -9.20
CA PRO A 298 2.76 13.93 -8.59
C PRO A 298 3.60 13.11 -9.56
N VAL A 299 4.65 12.44 -9.06
CA VAL A 299 5.57 11.58 -9.83
C VAL A 299 5.57 10.16 -9.28
N GLN A 300 5.97 9.19 -10.09
CA GLN A 300 6.19 7.82 -9.62
C GLN A 300 7.62 7.70 -9.10
N ALA A 301 7.77 7.15 -7.90
CA ALA A 301 9.06 6.80 -7.32
C ALA A 301 9.14 5.29 -7.06
N ILE A 302 10.36 4.76 -7.07
CA ILE A 302 10.65 3.39 -6.67
C ILE A 302 11.51 3.42 -5.42
N MET A 303 11.19 2.56 -4.45
CA MET A 303 11.95 2.41 -3.22
C MET A 303 12.23 0.94 -2.90
N GLN A 304 13.24 0.69 -2.08
CA GLN A 304 13.49 -0.60 -1.45
C GLN A 304 12.81 -0.63 -0.08
N VAL A 305 11.82 -1.49 0.07
CA VAL A 305 11.10 -1.65 1.34
C VAL A 305 11.84 -2.61 2.25
N HIS A 306 11.92 -2.26 3.52
CA HIS A 306 12.45 -3.08 4.61
C HIS A 306 11.29 -3.62 5.47
N GLU A 307 11.57 -4.61 6.30
CA GLU A 307 10.62 -5.28 7.21
C GLU A 307 9.93 -4.31 8.17
N ASP A 308 10.66 -3.33 8.68
CA ASP A 308 10.17 -2.31 9.60
C ASP A 308 9.12 -1.37 8.95
N PHE A 309 9.24 -1.10 7.65
CA PHE A 309 8.33 -0.21 6.92
C PHE A 309 6.89 -0.70 6.90
N PHE A 310 6.65 -2.01 6.94
CA PHE A 310 5.29 -2.56 7.04
C PHE A 310 4.54 -2.04 8.26
N HIS A 311 5.29 -1.73 9.33
CA HIS A 311 4.76 -1.26 10.59
C HIS A 311 4.64 0.27 10.69
N TYR A 312 5.08 1.03 9.68
CA TYR A 312 5.02 2.50 9.71
C TYR A 312 3.62 3.02 10.05
N LYS A 313 3.53 3.84 11.11
CA LYS A 313 2.32 4.54 11.54
C LYS A 313 2.35 6.02 11.18
N SER A 314 3.37 6.72 11.64
CA SER A 314 3.51 8.17 11.48
C SER A 314 4.93 8.63 11.79
N GLY A 315 5.29 9.85 11.35
CA GLY A 315 6.62 10.45 11.54
C GLY A 315 7.43 10.46 10.25
N ILE A 316 8.75 10.67 10.32
CA ILE A 316 9.62 10.66 9.13
C ILE A 316 10.36 9.32 9.10
N TYR A 317 9.89 8.41 8.25
CA TYR A 317 10.48 7.09 8.10
C TYR A 317 11.95 7.17 7.68
N ARG A 318 12.75 6.34 8.34
CA ARG A 318 14.13 5.95 8.01
C ARG A 318 14.29 4.50 8.44
N HIS A 319 14.95 3.69 7.61
CA HIS A 319 15.12 2.29 7.97
C HIS A 319 15.95 2.14 9.25
N VAL A 320 15.47 1.30 10.16
CA VAL A 320 16.16 0.90 11.38
C VAL A 320 16.79 -0.47 11.15
N THR A 321 18.12 -0.53 11.14
CA THR A 321 18.85 -1.78 10.92
C THR A 321 18.61 -2.75 12.07
N SER A 322 17.90 -3.85 11.79
CA SER A 322 17.90 -5.02 12.65
C SER A 322 19.09 -5.92 12.29
N THR A 323 19.68 -6.59 13.27
CA THR A 323 20.95 -7.33 13.22
C THR A 323 20.96 -8.59 12.32
N ASN A 324 19.94 -8.81 11.50
CA ASN A 324 19.77 -10.08 10.81
C ASN A 324 20.36 -10.02 9.39
N GLU A 325 21.40 -10.82 9.16
CA GLU A 325 22.15 -11.01 7.90
C GLU A 325 21.30 -11.60 6.74
N GLU A 326 19.96 -11.54 6.79
CA GLU A 326 19.05 -12.15 5.80
C GLU A 326 18.80 -11.30 4.54
N SER A 327 19.59 -10.24 4.34
CA SER A 327 19.42 -9.22 3.27
C SER A 327 19.35 -9.79 1.86
N GLU A 328 20.09 -10.88 1.59
CA GLU A 328 20.31 -11.31 0.20
C GLU A 328 19.16 -12.14 -0.39
N LYS A 329 18.46 -12.93 0.45
CA LYS A 329 17.32 -13.75 0.01
C LYS A 329 16.19 -12.89 -0.54
N TYR A 330 15.89 -11.78 0.14
CA TYR A 330 14.74 -10.93 -0.17
C TYR A 330 15.07 -9.77 -1.09
N ARG A 331 16.35 -9.51 -1.41
CA ARG A 331 16.80 -8.35 -2.20
C ARG A 331 16.00 -8.12 -3.50
N LYS A 332 15.56 -9.18 -4.17
CA LYS A 332 14.78 -9.09 -5.42
C LYS A 332 13.28 -8.81 -5.22
N LEU A 333 12.74 -9.02 -4.02
CA LEU A 333 11.33 -8.85 -3.68
C LEU A 333 11.04 -7.50 -3.02
N ARG A 334 12.07 -6.73 -2.66
CA ARG A 334 11.96 -5.51 -1.86
C ARG A 334 11.61 -4.25 -2.66
N THR A 335 11.56 -4.35 -3.99
CA THR A 335 11.27 -3.20 -4.84
C THR A 335 9.77 -2.87 -4.86
N HIS A 336 9.42 -1.63 -4.52
CA HIS A 336 8.05 -1.13 -4.44
C HIS A 336 7.92 0.21 -5.15
N ALA A 337 6.77 0.47 -5.77
CA ALA A 337 6.51 1.73 -6.47
C ALA A 337 5.40 2.52 -5.78
N VAL A 338 5.66 3.81 -5.55
CA VAL A 338 4.78 4.74 -4.85
C VAL A 338 4.57 6.02 -5.65
N LYS A 339 3.62 6.85 -5.23
CA LYS A 339 3.38 8.18 -5.82
C LYS A 339 3.88 9.25 -4.87
N LEU A 340 4.87 10.04 -5.27
CA LEU A 340 5.30 11.24 -4.52
C LEU A 340 4.34 12.39 -4.80
N THR A 341 3.77 12.97 -3.75
CA THR A 341 2.72 13.99 -3.83
C THR A 341 3.12 15.33 -3.23
N GLY A 342 4.28 15.42 -2.58
CA GLY A 342 4.72 16.65 -1.94
C GLY A 342 5.95 16.46 -1.06
N TRP A 343 6.28 17.49 -0.29
CA TRP A 343 7.40 17.50 0.62
C TRP A 343 7.14 18.44 1.79
N GLY A 344 7.99 18.34 2.81
CA GLY A 344 8.03 19.31 3.88
C GLY A 344 9.38 19.37 4.56
N THR A 345 9.43 20.25 5.55
CA THR A 345 10.51 20.35 6.52
C THR A 345 9.90 20.51 7.90
N LEU A 346 10.28 19.65 8.85
CA LEU A 346 9.95 19.81 10.27
C LEU A 346 11.17 20.31 11.02
N ARG A 347 10.96 21.06 12.10
CA ARG A 347 12.02 21.37 13.07
C ARG A 347 11.91 20.39 14.22
N GLY A 348 12.96 19.61 14.45
CA GLY A 348 13.08 18.72 15.60
C GLY A 348 13.18 19.51 16.91
N ALA A 349 13.06 18.81 18.05
CA ALA A 349 13.11 19.43 19.38
C ALA A 349 14.42 20.17 19.67
N GLN A 350 15.52 19.73 19.05
CA GLN A 350 16.87 20.32 19.17
C GLN A 350 17.14 21.37 18.05
N GLY A 351 16.14 21.70 17.24
CA GLY A 351 16.22 22.75 16.21
C GLY A 351 16.70 22.29 14.83
N GLN A 352 17.14 21.04 14.66
CA GLN A 352 17.48 20.50 13.32
C GLN A 352 16.28 20.52 12.39
N LYS A 353 16.52 20.92 11.13
CA LYS A 353 15.54 20.82 10.05
C LYS A 353 15.59 19.41 9.47
N GLU A 354 14.51 18.66 9.63
CA GLU A 354 14.32 17.36 8.99
C GLU A 354 13.44 17.50 7.76
N LYS A 355 14.01 17.20 6.60
CA LYS A 355 13.34 17.23 5.31
C LYS A 355 12.65 15.88 5.06
N PHE A 356 11.45 15.91 4.50
CA PHE A 356 10.75 14.68 4.12
C PHE A 356 10.02 14.82 2.79
N TRP A 357 9.84 13.70 2.10
CA TRP A 357 8.87 13.52 1.02
C TRP A 357 7.54 13.08 1.59
N ILE A 358 6.45 13.41 0.91
CA ILE A 358 5.11 12.88 1.17
C ILE A 358 4.77 11.93 0.03
N ALA A 359 4.48 10.68 0.37
CA ALA A 359 4.21 9.63 -0.60
C ALA A 359 2.86 8.97 -0.30
N ALA A 360 2.09 8.70 -1.36
CA ALA A 360 0.89 7.88 -1.31
C ALA A 360 1.28 6.42 -1.58
N ASN A 361 0.92 5.54 -0.64
CA ASN A 361 1.10 4.10 -0.78
C ASN A 361 -0.11 3.46 -1.50
N SER A 362 -0.08 2.14 -1.69
CA SER A 362 -1.13 1.35 -2.33
C SER A 362 -1.69 0.24 -1.41
N TRP A 363 -1.63 0.43 -0.09
CA TRP A 363 -2.11 -0.53 0.92
C TRP A 363 -3.35 -0.03 1.67
N GLY A 364 -4.12 0.86 1.03
CA GLY A 364 -5.35 1.39 1.59
C GLY A 364 -5.15 2.46 2.65
N LYS A 365 -6.27 3.08 3.03
CA LYS A 365 -6.32 4.21 3.96
C LYS A 365 -6.11 3.82 5.42
N SER A 366 -6.28 2.54 5.76
CA SER A 366 -6.06 2.05 7.13
C SER A 366 -4.58 1.98 7.51
N TRP A 367 -3.67 2.01 6.53
CA TRP A 367 -2.22 1.94 6.76
C TRP A 367 -1.59 3.34 6.85
N GLY A 368 -0.54 3.49 7.68
CA GLY A 368 0.20 4.74 7.86
C GLY A 368 -0.69 5.94 8.19
N GLU A 369 -0.38 7.07 7.56
CA GLU A 369 -1.07 8.35 7.74
C GLU A 369 -2.22 8.47 6.73
N ASN A 370 -3.27 7.67 6.91
CA ASN A 370 -4.43 7.60 5.99
C ASN A 370 -4.06 7.12 4.57
N GLY A 371 -3.16 6.14 4.50
CA GLY A 371 -2.58 5.57 3.27
C GLY A 371 -1.37 6.33 2.72
N TYR A 372 -0.95 7.39 3.42
CA TYR A 372 0.27 8.14 3.11
C TYR A 372 1.39 7.80 4.10
N PHE A 373 2.61 8.16 3.73
CA PHE A 373 3.75 8.14 4.62
C PHE A 373 4.68 9.31 4.31
N ARG A 374 5.53 9.62 5.28
CA ARG A 374 6.62 10.57 5.13
C ARG A 374 7.95 9.82 5.28
N ILE A 375 8.90 10.14 4.42
CA ILE A 375 10.20 9.48 4.35
C ILE A 375 11.29 10.53 4.19
N LEU A 376 12.44 10.27 4.80
CA LEU A 376 13.57 11.19 4.83
C LEU A 376 13.99 11.60 3.41
N ARG A 377 14.20 12.90 3.20
CA ARG A 377 14.47 13.52 1.90
C ARG A 377 15.86 14.14 1.84
N GLY A 378 16.50 14.05 0.68
CA GLY A 378 17.82 14.61 0.38
C GLY A 378 18.99 13.66 0.66
N VAL A 379 18.68 12.41 1.03
CA VAL A 379 19.68 11.36 1.34
C VAL A 379 19.40 10.06 0.59
N ASN A 380 18.45 10.06 -0.34
CA ASN A 380 17.99 8.88 -1.08
C ASN A 380 17.62 7.70 -0.15
N GLU A 381 16.92 8.00 0.96
CA GLU A 381 16.45 7.00 1.92
C GLU A 381 15.65 5.91 1.21
N SER A 382 15.99 4.65 1.48
CA SER A 382 15.36 3.49 0.82
C SER A 382 15.34 3.60 -0.72
N ASP A 383 16.35 4.22 -1.34
CA ASP A 383 16.46 4.42 -2.80
C ASP A 383 15.35 5.27 -3.44
N ILE A 384 14.54 6.01 -2.66
CA ILE A 384 13.32 6.66 -3.15
C ILE A 384 13.55 7.76 -4.20
N GLU A 385 14.74 8.38 -4.22
CA GLU A 385 15.09 9.47 -5.14
C GLU A 385 15.79 8.96 -6.41
N LYS A 386 16.20 7.69 -6.44
CA LYS A 386 17.05 7.10 -7.46
C LYS A 386 16.41 7.00 -8.85
N LEU A 387 15.12 6.67 -8.87
CA LEU A 387 14.36 6.49 -10.11
C LEU A 387 12.98 7.10 -10.01
N ILE A 388 12.87 8.30 -10.56
CA ILE A 388 11.63 9.07 -10.64
C ILE A 388 11.14 9.08 -12.08
N ILE A 389 9.90 8.62 -12.29
CA ILE A 389 9.27 8.56 -13.61
C ILE A 389 8.03 9.46 -13.65
N ALA A 390 7.90 10.16 -14.77
CA ALA A 390 6.80 11.05 -15.07
C ALA A 390 6.37 10.91 -16.53
N ALA A 391 5.18 11.43 -16.84
CA ALA A 391 4.66 11.55 -18.20
C ALA A 391 3.72 12.75 -18.28
N TRP A 392 3.39 13.17 -19.50
CA TRP A 392 2.33 14.15 -19.76
C TRP A 392 1.05 13.41 -20.14
N GLY A 393 -0.10 13.89 -19.68
CA GLY A 393 -1.41 13.47 -20.16
C GLY A 393 -1.58 13.83 -21.63
N HIS A 394 -2.11 12.90 -22.43
CA HIS A 394 -2.41 13.17 -23.82
C HIS A 394 -3.75 13.90 -23.92
N LEU A 395 -3.71 15.21 -24.08
CA LEU A 395 -4.89 16.06 -24.23
C LEU A 395 -5.20 16.18 -25.73
N ASN A 396 -6.33 15.65 -26.16
CA ASN A 396 -6.78 15.86 -27.54
C ASN A 396 -7.29 17.30 -27.67
N SER A 397 -6.72 18.08 -28.59
CA SER A 397 -7.12 19.45 -28.91
C SER A 397 -8.52 19.57 -29.53
N ASP A 398 -9.16 18.45 -29.90
CA ASP A 398 -10.37 18.42 -30.73
C ASP A 398 -11.67 18.17 -29.95
N GLU A 399 -11.63 18.11 -28.62
CA GLU A 399 -12.86 18.00 -27.83
C GLU A 399 -13.18 19.36 -27.20
N PRO A 400 -14.36 19.96 -27.50
CA PRO A 400 -14.72 21.34 -27.15
C PRO A 400 -14.80 21.58 -25.65
#